data_AF-A0A1M6DUN1-F1
#
_entry.id   AF-A0A1M6DUN1-F1
#
_cell.length_a   1.000
_cell.length_b   1.000
_cell.length_c   1.000
_cell.angle_alpha   90.00
_cell.angle_beta   90.00
_cell.angle_gamma   90.00
#
_symmetry.space_group_name_H-M   'P 1'
#
loop_
_entity.id
_entity.type
_entity.pdbx_description
1 polymer ?
#
loop_
_entity_poly.entity_id
_entity_poly.type
_entity_poly.pdbx_seq_one_letter_code
_entity_poly.pdbx_strand_id
1 'polypeptide(L)'
;MKKYILLLSLAIVWGLALKAQNVASVPMPAGKAIYIPKDLQDIDLQNPESKWSYHRMACTENFVIFWEKGFGNDLSNLPQLEGHNMQVDLPNLMDKLESFYRFFRDKLEFSRPGSKCDKYRMMVMLNYSLEGTAYGGDYDGEIGALWIAPNRVQDKKLNCIAHELGHSFQAQISCDGQGEAWGGCGFFEMTSQWMLWQVNPEWITDEKYHWDAFMKLTHKAYLHMENIYHSPYVLEYWGMKRGLPIIAELYRQGKRGEDPVITYKRLAALNQKQFCDEMFDTYRHFINWDFPRVWKETRPYANKYTSQLIAQPDGWYGIAPENCPENYGFNAIPLLVPQSGEKVKVEFCGEAGKEGYTAIHTDKAGWRYGFVAVTAEGESIYGEMGDNSGKSIIFTAPKDQTLTYLWLVVMGAPTEHWMKPAPGEKDAQWPYRIKVTGSNPL
;
A
#
# COMPACT_ATOMS: atom_id res chain seq x y z
N MET A 1 -57.43 -68.28 -49.01
CA MET A 1 -58.12 -67.05 -49.46
C MET A 1 -58.54 -66.23 -48.26
N LYS A 2 -57.83 -65.16 -47.91
CA LYS A 2 -58.33 -64.06 -47.07
C LYS A 2 -57.47 -62.83 -47.36
N LYS A 3 -58.17 -61.71 -47.57
CA LYS A 3 -57.69 -60.46 -48.15
C LYS A 3 -56.88 -59.62 -47.15
N TYR A 4 -55.97 -58.84 -47.74
CA TYR A 4 -55.18 -57.71 -47.26
C TYR A 4 -55.90 -56.73 -46.32
N ILE A 5 -55.14 -56.12 -45.40
CA ILE A 5 -54.96 -54.65 -45.22
C ILE A 5 -53.62 -54.47 -44.48
N LEU A 6 -52.67 -53.75 -45.10
CA LEU A 6 -51.37 -53.37 -44.55
C LEU A 6 -51.43 -51.85 -44.31
N LEU A 7 -51.29 -51.40 -43.06
CA LEU A 7 -51.19 -49.99 -42.69
C LEU A 7 -49.71 -49.59 -42.70
N LEU A 8 -49.34 -48.67 -43.61
CA LEU A 8 -48.04 -48.03 -43.68
C LEU A 8 -48.07 -46.74 -42.85
N SER A 9 -47.28 -46.67 -41.78
CA SER A 9 -46.97 -45.44 -41.06
C SER A 9 -45.72 -44.78 -41.65
N LEU A 10 -45.89 -43.65 -42.33
CA LEU A 10 -44.80 -42.78 -42.76
C LEU A 10 -44.30 -41.96 -41.54
N ALA A 11 -43.07 -42.22 -41.09
CA ALA A 11 -42.37 -41.31 -40.18
C ALA A 11 -41.60 -40.28 -41.01
N ILE A 12 -42.02 -39.01 -40.92
CA ILE A 12 -41.33 -37.86 -41.51
C ILE A 12 -40.18 -37.50 -40.55
N VAL A 13 -38.95 -37.75 -40.96
CA VAL A 13 -37.76 -37.24 -40.28
C VAL A 13 -37.53 -35.80 -40.76
N TRP A 14 -37.82 -34.82 -39.92
CA TRP A 14 -37.32 -33.46 -40.10
C TRP A 14 -35.83 -33.43 -39.75
N GLY A 15 -34.98 -33.42 -40.78
CA GLY A 15 -33.58 -33.09 -40.64
C GLY A 15 -33.43 -31.60 -40.32
N LEU A 16 -33.32 -31.26 -39.03
CA LEU A 16 -32.74 -30.00 -38.61
C LEU A 16 -31.23 -30.09 -38.82
N ALA A 17 -30.76 -29.73 -40.00
CA ALA A 17 -29.36 -29.36 -40.19
C ALA A 17 -29.10 -28.11 -39.34
N LEU A 18 -28.49 -28.27 -38.16
CA LEU A 18 -27.82 -27.17 -37.49
C LEU A 18 -26.77 -26.66 -38.48
N LYS A 19 -27.03 -25.52 -39.10
CA LYS A 19 -25.95 -24.71 -39.68
C LYS A 19 -25.08 -24.31 -38.50
N ALA A 20 -23.93 -24.98 -38.34
CA ALA A 20 -22.83 -24.39 -37.61
C ALA A 20 -22.58 -23.02 -38.25
N GLN A 21 -22.90 -21.95 -37.53
CA GLN A 21 -22.43 -20.63 -37.92
C GLN A 21 -20.91 -20.73 -37.90
N ASN A 22 -20.27 -20.60 -39.07
CA ASN A 22 -18.84 -20.32 -39.14
C ASN A 22 -18.63 -18.96 -38.47
N VAL A 23 -18.44 -18.97 -37.16
CA VAL A 23 -18.03 -17.78 -36.43
C VAL A 23 -16.61 -17.47 -36.93
N ALA A 24 -16.44 -16.30 -37.54
CA ALA A 24 -15.14 -15.87 -38.04
C ALA A 24 -14.16 -15.76 -36.87
N SER A 25 -13.00 -16.40 -36.99
CA SER A 25 -11.94 -16.32 -36.00
C SER A 25 -11.54 -14.86 -35.75
N VAL A 26 -11.44 -14.47 -34.49
CA VAL A 26 -10.97 -13.14 -34.11
C VAL A 26 -9.47 -13.05 -34.35
N PRO A 27 -8.99 -12.10 -35.19
CA PRO A 27 -7.56 -11.88 -35.37
C PRO A 27 -6.96 -11.26 -34.11
N MET A 28 -5.75 -11.69 -33.75
CA MET A 28 -5.05 -11.16 -32.58
C MET A 28 -4.48 -9.76 -32.85
N PRO A 29 -4.61 -8.83 -31.89
CA PRO A 29 -4.14 -7.46 -32.04
C PRO A 29 -2.61 -7.44 -32.13
N ALA A 30 -2.08 -6.58 -33.00
CA ALA A 30 -0.64 -6.36 -33.15
C ALA A 30 0.00 -5.82 -31.85
N GLY A 31 1.32 -5.89 -31.75
CA GLY A 31 2.09 -5.46 -30.58
C GLY A 31 2.42 -6.62 -29.64
N LYS A 32 2.29 -6.41 -28.32
CA LYS A 32 2.58 -7.43 -27.30
C LYS A 32 1.67 -8.66 -27.42
N ALA A 33 2.20 -9.85 -27.24
CA ALA A 33 1.39 -11.06 -27.27
C ALA A 33 0.46 -11.15 -26.06
N ILE A 34 -0.53 -12.05 -26.12
CA ILE A 34 -1.30 -12.48 -24.95
C ILE A 34 -0.70 -13.83 -24.52
N TYR A 35 -0.21 -13.90 -23.29
CA TYR A 35 0.13 -15.19 -22.68
C TYR A 35 -1.16 -15.95 -22.40
N ILE A 36 -1.24 -17.23 -22.74
CA ILE A 36 -2.41 -18.08 -22.45
C ILE A 36 -2.11 -18.89 -21.19
N PRO A 37 -2.65 -18.51 -20.03
CA PRO A 37 -2.37 -19.19 -18.78
C PRO A 37 -2.95 -20.60 -18.76
N LYS A 38 -2.41 -21.46 -17.89
CA LYS A 38 -2.79 -22.88 -17.84
C LYS A 38 -4.28 -23.10 -17.64
N ASP A 39 -4.95 -22.26 -16.86
CA ASP A 39 -6.39 -22.34 -16.59
C ASP A 39 -7.28 -21.93 -17.78
N LEU A 40 -6.71 -21.26 -18.80
CA LEU A 40 -7.41 -20.91 -20.03
C LEU A 40 -7.10 -21.84 -21.21
N GLN A 41 -6.14 -22.77 -21.08
CA GLN A 41 -5.71 -23.64 -22.19
C GLN A 41 -6.79 -24.63 -22.64
N ASP A 42 -7.65 -25.08 -21.73
CA ASP A 42 -8.77 -25.98 -22.04
C ASP A 42 -10.02 -25.24 -22.56
N ILE A 43 -9.98 -23.89 -22.61
CA ILE A 43 -11.06 -23.06 -23.12
C ILE A 43 -10.78 -22.72 -24.59
N ASP A 44 -11.73 -23.04 -25.46
CA ASP A 44 -11.71 -22.51 -26.83
C ASP A 44 -12.01 -21.00 -26.80
N LEU A 45 -10.97 -20.18 -26.75
CA LEU A 45 -11.08 -18.72 -26.71
C LEU A 45 -11.62 -18.12 -28.02
N GLN A 46 -11.62 -18.87 -29.13
CA GLN A 46 -12.26 -18.45 -30.39
C GLN A 46 -13.77 -18.75 -30.39
N ASN A 47 -14.26 -19.62 -29.51
CA ASN A 47 -15.68 -19.89 -29.40
C ASN A 47 -16.37 -18.73 -28.62
N PRO A 48 -17.32 -17.99 -29.23
CA PRO A 48 -18.06 -16.93 -28.55
C PRO A 48 -18.90 -17.45 -27.38
N GLU A 49 -19.23 -18.74 -27.34
CA GLU A 49 -20.03 -19.33 -26.28
C GLU A 49 -19.23 -19.69 -25.02
N SER A 50 -17.89 -19.71 -25.11
CA SER A 50 -16.99 -19.96 -23.99
C SER A 50 -17.14 -18.90 -22.89
N LYS A 51 -16.75 -19.24 -21.64
CA LYS A 51 -16.76 -18.29 -20.52
C LYS A 51 -15.96 -17.03 -20.85
N TRP A 52 -14.71 -17.25 -21.27
CA TRP A 52 -13.79 -16.25 -21.81
C TRP A 52 -13.68 -16.43 -23.32
N SER A 53 -13.61 -15.33 -24.07
CA SER A 53 -13.54 -15.37 -25.53
C SER A 53 -12.86 -14.13 -26.09
N TYR A 54 -12.12 -14.29 -27.18
CA TYR A 54 -11.55 -13.17 -27.95
C TYR A 54 -12.62 -12.28 -28.58
N HIS A 55 -13.87 -12.76 -28.68
CA HIS A 55 -15.01 -11.93 -29.11
C HIS A 55 -15.44 -10.91 -28.05
N ARG A 56 -14.96 -11.05 -26.80
CA ARG A 56 -15.29 -10.21 -25.64
C ARG A 56 -14.03 -9.73 -24.94
N MET A 57 -13.23 -8.97 -25.70
CA MET A 57 -12.04 -8.33 -25.18
C MET A 57 -11.84 -6.93 -25.74
N ALA A 58 -11.11 -6.12 -25.00
CA ALA A 58 -10.53 -4.87 -25.47
C ALA A 58 -9.03 -4.90 -25.19
N CYS A 59 -8.23 -4.30 -26.08
CA CYS A 59 -6.78 -4.27 -25.93
C CYS A 59 -6.28 -2.83 -25.93
N THR A 60 -5.29 -2.59 -25.10
CA THR A 60 -4.44 -1.40 -25.12
C THR A 60 -3.02 -1.82 -25.53
N GLU A 61 -2.04 -0.93 -25.36
CA GLU A 61 -0.63 -1.28 -25.58
C GLU A 61 -0.16 -2.35 -24.57
N ASN A 62 -0.53 -2.18 -23.31
CA ASN A 62 -0.01 -2.97 -22.18
C ASN A 62 -1.02 -3.96 -21.58
N PHE A 63 -2.31 -3.87 -21.92
CA PHE A 63 -3.35 -4.71 -21.34
C PHE A 63 -4.23 -5.41 -22.38
N VAL A 64 -4.75 -6.57 -21.99
CA VAL A 64 -5.95 -7.18 -22.58
C VAL A 64 -6.99 -7.29 -21.47
N ILE A 65 -8.17 -6.74 -21.72
CA ILE A 65 -9.32 -6.78 -20.82
C ILE A 65 -10.31 -7.77 -21.39
N PHE A 66 -10.48 -8.92 -20.73
CA PHE A 66 -11.52 -9.90 -21.04
C PHE A 66 -12.74 -9.65 -20.15
N TRP A 67 -13.94 -9.91 -20.67
CA TRP A 67 -15.15 -9.95 -19.84
C TRP A 67 -15.96 -11.22 -20.06
N GLU A 68 -16.56 -11.70 -18.98
CA GLU A 68 -17.37 -12.91 -19.01
C GLU A 68 -18.60 -12.76 -19.92
N LYS A 69 -19.09 -13.88 -20.42
CA LYS A 69 -20.27 -13.97 -21.29
C LYS A 69 -21.51 -13.22 -20.76
N GLY A 70 -21.67 -13.15 -19.44
CA GLY A 70 -22.81 -12.50 -18.78
C GLY A 70 -22.98 -11.01 -19.12
N PHE A 71 -21.91 -10.30 -19.50
CA PHE A 71 -22.00 -8.90 -19.92
C PHE A 71 -22.53 -8.73 -21.37
N GLY A 72 -22.57 -9.79 -22.17
CA GLY A 72 -22.88 -9.71 -23.59
C GLY A 72 -21.67 -9.38 -24.47
N ASN A 73 -21.92 -9.07 -25.75
CA ASN A 73 -20.86 -8.89 -26.75
C ASN A 73 -20.12 -7.55 -26.66
N ASP A 74 -20.73 -6.55 -26.03
CA ASP A 74 -20.09 -5.27 -25.73
C ASP A 74 -20.52 -4.77 -24.34
N LEU A 75 -19.73 -3.87 -23.76
CA LEU A 75 -20.01 -3.28 -22.45
C LEU A 75 -20.91 -2.02 -22.53
N SER A 76 -21.51 -1.74 -23.70
CA SER A 76 -22.29 -0.51 -23.92
C SER A 76 -23.77 -0.67 -23.56
N ASN A 77 -24.33 -1.88 -23.67
CA ASN A 77 -25.72 -2.20 -23.31
C ASN A 77 -25.76 -3.39 -22.35
N LEU A 78 -25.73 -3.12 -21.05
CA LEU A 78 -25.42 -4.14 -20.05
C LEU A 78 -26.67 -4.70 -19.36
N PRO A 79 -26.78 -6.04 -19.23
CA PRO A 79 -27.82 -6.66 -18.43
C PRO A 79 -27.56 -6.46 -16.93
N GLN A 80 -28.64 -6.20 -16.18
CA GLN A 80 -28.58 -6.19 -14.72
C GLN A 80 -28.33 -7.61 -14.21
N LEU A 81 -27.51 -7.73 -13.16
CA LEU A 81 -27.37 -8.96 -12.40
C LEU A 81 -28.14 -8.80 -11.09
N GLU A 82 -29.23 -9.56 -10.91
CA GLU A 82 -30.09 -9.49 -9.72
C GLU A 82 -30.60 -8.06 -9.40
N GLY A 83 -30.84 -7.24 -10.44
CA GLY A 83 -31.29 -5.85 -10.29
C GLY A 83 -30.15 -4.84 -10.04
N HIS A 84 -28.91 -5.30 -9.93
CA HIS A 84 -27.73 -4.43 -9.79
C HIS A 84 -27.17 -4.01 -11.15
N ASN A 85 -26.71 -2.76 -11.21
CA ASN A 85 -26.05 -2.22 -12.39
C ASN A 85 -24.65 -2.85 -12.53
N MET A 86 -24.39 -3.46 -13.68
CA MET A 86 -23.11 -4.09 -14.02
C MET A 86 -22.25 -3.19 -14.91
N GLN A 87 -22.59 -1.90 -15.01
CA GLN A 87 -21.89 -0.94 -15.87
C GLN A 87 -20.40 -0.85 -15.58
N VAL A 88 -19.60 -0.85 -16.64
CA VAL A 88 -18.17 -0.58 -16.57
C VAL A 88 -17.86 0.53 -17.58
N ASP A 89 -17.26 1.62 -17.10
CA ASP A 89 -16.70 2.66 -17.96
C ASP A 89 -15.38 2.16 -18.55
N LEU A 90 -15.49 1.35 -19.61
CA LEU A 90 -14.34 0.73 -20.28
C LEU A 90 -13.32 1.77 -20.79
N PRO A 91 -13.73 2.90 -21.42
CA PRO A 91 -12.78 3.95 -21.78
C PRO A 91 -11.98 4.50 -20.59
N ASN A 92 -12.63 4.81 -19.46
CA ASN A 92 -11.93 5.27 -18.26
C ASN A 92 -10.99 4.20 -17.70
N LEU A 93 -11.44 2.93 -17.66
CA LEU A 93 -10.62 1.81 -17.20
C LEU A 93 -9.35 1.64 -18.05
N MET A 94 -9.49 1.65 -19.37
CA MET A 94 -8.35 1.54 -20.30
C MET A 94 -7.35 2.70 -20.13
N ASP A 95 -7.84 3.94 -20.05
CA ASP A 95 -6.98 5.13 -19.89
C ASP A 95 -6.22 5.11 -18.56
N LYS A 96 -6.91 4.77 -17.47
CA LYS A 96 -6.31 4.70 -16.13
C LYS A 96 -5.31 3.57 -16.00
N LEU A 97 -5.62 2.37 -16.48
CA LEU A 97 -4.68 1.25 -16.48
C LEU A 97 -3.38 1.60 -17.19
N GLU A 98 -3.47 2.22 -18.37
CA GLU A 98 -2.30 2.66 -19.12
C GLU A 98 -1.51 3.76 -18.41
N SER A 99 -2.19 4.72 -17.77
CA SER A 99 -1.55 5.75 -16.96
C SER A 99 -0.80 5.17 -15.76
N PHE A 100 -1.45 4.28 -15.00
CA PHE A 100 -0.86 3.63 -13.84
C PHE A 100 0.31 2.73 -14.23
N TYR A 101 0.15 1.93 -15.29
CA TYR A 101 1.20 1.05 -15.80
C TYR A 101 2.45 1.84 -16.18
N ARG A 102 2.33 2.94 -16.93
CA ARG A 102 3.47 3.79 -17.27
C ARG A 102 4.15 4.36 -16.03
N PHE A 103 3.38 4.79 -15.03
CA PHE A 103 3.98 5.29 -13.80
C PHE A 103 4.72 4.18 -13.03
N PHE A 104 4.11 3.01 -12.84
CA PHE A 104 4.69 1.88 -12.10
C PHE A 104 5.91 1.30 -12.80
N ARG A 105 5.91 1.25 -14.13
CA ARG A 105 7.05 0.82 -14.95
C ARG A 105 8.14 1.88 -15.06
N ASP A 106 7.79 3.09 -15.46
CA ASP A 106 8.78 4.07 -15.92
C ASP A 106 9.26 5.01 -14.81
N LYS A 107 8.46 5.21 -13.74
CA LYS A 107 8.84 6.07 -12.59
C LYS A 107 9.22 5.28 -11.35
N LEU A 108 8.46 4.23 -11.04
CA LEU A 108 8.74 3.36 -9.90
C LEU A 108 9.69 2.22 -10.24
N GLU A 109 9.92 1.97 -11.55
CA GLU A 109 10.79 0.91 -12.05
C GLU A 109 10.47 -0.46 -11.44
N PHE A 110 9.19 -0.85 -11.35
CA PHE A 110 8.83 -2.22 -10.94
C PHE A 110 9.08 -3.26 -12.03
N SER A 111 9.23 -2.84 -13.29
CA SER A 111 9.81 -3.67 -14.34
C SER A 111 10.99 -2.95 -15.01
N ARG A 112 11.85 -3.72 -15.67
CA ARG A 112 13.05 -3.23 -16.38
C ARG A 112 13.01 -3.69 -17.84
N PRO A 113 13.76 -3.05 -18.75
CA PRO A 113 13.89 -3.52 -20.12
C PRO A 113 14.25 -5.00 -20.19
N GLY A 114 13.48 -5.77 -20.96
CA GLY A 114 13.60 -7.23 -21.04
C GLY A 114 12.66 -7.98 -20.09
N SER A 115 11.81 -7.27 -19.36
CA SER A 115 10.71 -7.84 -18.57
C SER A 115 9.76 -8.67 -19.46
N LYS A 116 9.13 -9.69 -18.89
CA LYS A 116 8.06 -10.43 -19.58
C LYS A 116 6.89 -9.52 -19.94
N CYS A 117 6.67 -8.42 -19.20
CA CYS A 117 5.66 -7.42 -19.54
C CYS A 117 6.04 -6.55 -20.76
N ASP A 118 7.28 -6.61 -21.28
CA ASP A 118 7.62 -6.02 -22.59
C ASP A 118 7.16 -6.93 -23.74
N LYS A 119 6.98 -8.23 -23.48
CA LYS A 119 6.53 -9.24 -24.45
C LYS A 119 5.03 -9.47 -24.42
N TYR A 120 4.44 -9.48 -23.22
CA TYR A 120 3.04 -9.82 -22.99
C TYR A 120 2.22 -8.65 -22.46
N ARG A 121 0.94 -8.61 -22.83
CA ARG A 121 -0.05 -7.74 -22.20
C ARG A 121 -0.44 -8.33 -20.84
N MET A 122 -0.53 -7.49 -19.81
CA MET A 122 -1.14 -7.87 -18.54
C MET A 122 -2.64 -8.13 -18.76
N MET A 123 -3.17 -9.17 -18.12
CA MET A 123 -4.56 -9.58 -18.29
C MET A 123 -5.45 -8.93 -17.24
N VAL A 124 -6.60 -8.41 -17.66
CA VAL A 124 -7.66 -7.94 -16.76
C VAL A 124 -8.90 -8.80 -17.00
N MET A 125 -9.28 -9.58 -16.00
CA MET A 125 -10.40 -10.51 -16.06
C MET A 125 -11.61 -9.90 -15.36
N LEU A 126 -12.54 -9.36 -16.14
CA LEU A 126 -13.79 -8.77 -15.64
C LEU A 126 -14.85 -9.86 -15.44
N ASN A 127 -15.05 -10.26 -14.19
CA ASN A 127 -16.01 -11.28 -13.77
C ASN A 127 -17.43 -10.70 -13.71
N TYR A 128 -18.42 -11.43 -14.21
CA TYR A 128 -19.83 -11.03 -14.12
C TYR A 128 -20.39 -11.49 -12.76
N SER A 129 -19.96 -10.80 -11.71
CA SER A 129 -20.26 -11.17 -10.32
C SER A 129 -20.61 -9.95 -9.47
N LEU A 130 -21.49 -10.17 -8.48
CA LEU A 130 -21.75 -9.22 -7.38
C LEU A 130 -20.75 -9.39 -6.23
N GLU A 131 -20.02 -10.50 -6.20
CA GLU A 131 -18.99 -10.74 -5.19
C GLU A 131 -17.84 -9.76 -5.41
N GLY A 132 -17.70 -8.83 -4.48
CA GLY A 132 -16.90 -7.63 -4.63
C GLY A 132 -15.39 -7.81 -4.51
N THR A 133 -14.80 -8.78 -5.22
CA THR A 133 -13.36 -8.99 -5.19
C THR A 133 -12.70 -8.28 -6.39
N ALA A 134 -11.70 -7.47 -6.08
CA ALA A 134 -10.63 -7.16 -7.02
C ALA A 134 -9.37 -7.77 -6.43
N TYR A 135 -8.52 -8.31 -7.30
CA TYR A 135 -7.28 -8.95 -6.90
C TYR A 135 -6.22 -8.70 -7.96
N GLY A 136 -5.02 -8.36 -7.53
CA GLY A 136 -3.83 -8.31 -8.35
C GLY A 136 -2.83 -9.39 -8.00
N GLY A 137 -2.16 -9.92 -9.03
CA GLY A 137 -1.19 -11.00 -8.88
C GLY A 137 -0.57 -11.32 -10.22
N ASP A 138 -0.35 -12.61 -10.49
CA ASP A 138 0.21 -13.07 -11.75
C ASP A 138 -0.47 -14.35 -12.25
N TYR A 139 -0.28 -14.60 -13.55
CA TYR A 139 -0.54 -15.90 -14.14
C TYR A 139 0.76 -16.69 -14.28
N ASP A 140 0.79 -17.87 -13.65
CA ASP A 140 1.80 -18.92 -13.85
C ASP A 140 3.26 -18.51 -13.58
N GLY A 141 3.53 -17.40 -12.90
CA GLY A 141 4.87 -16.81 -12.80
C GLY A 141 5.37 -16.21 -14.12
N GLU A 142 4.45 -15.86 -15.03
CA GLU A 142 4.76 -15.39 -16.38
C GLU A 142 4.39 -13.92 -16.61
N ILE A 143 3.26 -13.45 -16.10
CA ILE A 143 2.80 -12.07 -16.35
C ILE A 143 1.86 -11.61 -15.24
N GLY A 144 2.04 -10.36 -14.79
CA GLY A 144 1.11 -9.71 -13.87
C GLY A 144 -0.30 -9.63 -14.43
N ALA A 145 -1.31 -9.75 -13.57
CA ALA A 145 -2.71 -9.81 -13.95
C ALA A 145 -3.65 -9.29 -12.86
N LEU A 146 -4.83 -8.88 -13.29
CA LEU A 146 -5.93 -8.38 -12.48
C LEU A 146 -7.18 -9.24 -12.68
N TRP A 147 -7.89 -9.50 -11.58
CA TRP A 147 -9.23 -10.07 -11.59
C TRP A 147 -10.15 -9.10 -10.89
N ILE A 148 -11.23 -8.68 -11.55
CA ILE A 148 -12.05 -7.56 -11.10
C ILE A 148 -13.53 -7.86 -11.27
N ALA A 149 -14.36 -7.19 -10.47
CA ALA A 149 -15.81 -7.18 -10.59
C ALA A 149 -16.32 -5.74 -10.77
N PRO A 150 -17.49 -5.50 -11.39
CA PRO A 150 -17.99 -4.17 -11.71
C PRO A 150 -18.04 -3.21 -10.52
N ASN A 151 -18.43 -3.69 -9.33
CA ASN A 151 -18.52 -2.87 -8.14
C ASN A 151 -17.17 -2.25 -7.70
N ARG A 152 -16.04 -2.78 -8.17
CA ARG A 152 -14.68 -2.26 -7.90
C ARG A 152 -14.14 -1.29 -8.94
N VAL A 153 -14.89 -1.06 -10.03
CA VAL A 153 -14.52 -0.13 -11.11
C VAL A 153 -15.49 1.02 -11.29
N GLN A 154 -16.32 1.30 -10.28
CA GLN A 154 -17.28 2.42 -10.30
C GLN A 154 -16.63 3.76 -9.95
N ASP A 155 -15.57 3.75 -9.14
CA ASP A 155 -14.81 4.96 -8.82
C ASP A 155 -14.07 5.46 -10.05
N LYS A 156 -14.28 6.73 -10.44
CA LYS A 156 -13.60 7.33 -11.59
C LYS A 156 -12.08 7.41 -11.42
N LYS A 157 -11.61 7.55 -10.18
CA LYS A 157 -10.16 7.57 -9.88
C LYS A 157 -9.55 6.17 -9.92
N LEU A 158 -10.38 5.13 -9.82
CA LEU A 158 -10.01 3.73 -9.81
C LEU A 158 -8.94 3.40 -8.76
N ASN A 159 -9.11 3.90 -7.53
CA ASN A 159 -8.17 3.65 -6.43
C ASN A 159 -7.91 2.15 -6.21
N CYS A 160 -8.99 1.36 -6.16
CA CYS A 160 -8.90 -0.09 -6.04
C CYS A 160 -8.06 -0.72 -7.17
N ILE A 161 -8.23 -0.28 -8.42
CA ILE A 161 -7.46 -0.83 -9.54
C ILE A 161 -6.00 -0.42 -9.49
N ALA A 162 -5.69 0.82 -9.08
CA ALA A 162 -4.29 1.23 -8.90
C ALA A 162 -3.59 0.42 -7.79
N HIS A 163 -4.30 0.12 -6.70
CA HIS A 163 -3.81 -0.76 -5.63
C HIS A 163 -3.53 -2.17 -6.15
N GLU A 164 -4.52 -2.84 -6.73
CA GLU A 164 -4.37 -4.21 -7.24
C GLU A 164 -3.34 -4.30 -8.37
N LEU A 165 -3.23 -3.26 -9.22
CA LEU A 165 -2.19 -3.22 -10.24
C LEU A 165 -0.81 -3.12 -9.60
N GLY A 166 -0.69 -2.47 -8.44
CA GLY A 166 0.52 -2.50 -7.61
C GLY A 166 0.94 -3.93 -7.26
N HIS A 167 0.01 -4.78 -6.82
CA HIS A 167 0.28 -6.21 -6.58
C HIS A 167 0.71 -6.95 -7.84
N SER A 168 0.09 -6.64 -8.98
CA SER A 168 0.46 -7.23 -10.26
C SER A 168 1.92 -6.91 -10.64
N PHE A 169 2.37 -5.68 -10.38
CA PHE A 169 3.75 -5.26 -10.61
C PHE A 169 4.74 -5.81 -9.58
N GLN A 170 4.32 -5.99 -8.32
CA GLN A 170 5.13 -6.69 -7.33
C GLN A 170 5.36 -8.15 -7.76
N ALA A 171 4.31 -8.85 -8.21
CA ALA A 171 4.40 -10.20 -8.76
C ALA A 171 5.21 -10.25 -10.07
N GLN A 172 5.14 -9.20 -10.90
CA GLN A 172 5.91 -9.09 -12.14
C GLN A 172 7.43 -9.19 -11.91
N ILE A 173 7.95 -8.68 -10.78
CA ILE A 173 9.37 -8.80 -10.44
C ILE A 173 9.78 -10.28 -10.37
N SER A 174 8.98 -11.12 -9.72
CA SER A 174 9.21 -12.56 -9.66
C SER A 174 8.95 -13.26 -10.99
N CYS A 175 7.95 -12.81 -11.75
CA CYS A 175 7.74 -13.30 -13.12
C CYS A 175 8.98 -13.07 -14.01
N ASP A 176 9.69 -11.95 -13.79
CA ASP A 176 10.94 -11.61 -14.47
C ASP A 176 12.17 -12.36 -13.91
N GLY A 177 11.96 -13.30 -12.98
CA GLY A 177 13.02 -14.10 -12.37
C GLY A 177 13.88 -13.33 -11.35
N GLN A 178 13.34 -12.26 -10.76
CA GLN A 178 14.02 -11.42 -9.78
C GLN A 178 13.32 -11.49 -8.42
N GLY A 179 14.07 -11.24 -7.34
CA GLY A 179 13.56 -11.32 -5.98
C GLY A 179 13.29 -12.76 -5.53
N GLU A 180 13.56 -13.04 -4.26
CA GLU A 180 13.46 -14.41 -3.72
C GLU A 180 12.53 -14.51 -2.50
N ALA A 181 11.98 -13.37 -2.04
CA ALA A 181 11.38 -13.21 -0.72
C ALA A 181 10.11 -12.34 -0.70
N TRP A 182 9.47 -12.34 0.48
CA TRP A 182 8.38 -11.43 0.90
C TRP A 182 7.04 -11.52 0.19
N GLY A 183 6.83 -12.49 -0.70
CA GLY A 183 5.51 -12.76 -1.26
C GLY A 183 4.45 -12.85 -0.15
N GLY A 184 3.43 -12.00 -0.24
CA GLY A 184 2.30 -11.99 0.69
C GLY A 184 2.58 -11.54 2.13
N CYS A 185 3.70 -10.87 2.43
CA CYS A 185 3.90 -10.26 3.75
C CYS A 185 3.24 -8.87 3.84
N GLY A 186 3.10 -8.31 5.04
CA GLY A 186 2.45 -7.00 5.25
C GLY A 186 3.07 -5.82 4.47
N PHE A 187 4.33 -5.96 4.04
CA PHE A 187 5.00 -4.98 3.18
C PHE A 187 4.41 -4.92 1.76
N PHE A 188 3.85 -6.04 1.29
CA PHE A 188 3.19 -6.17 -0.02
C PHE A 188 2.00 -5.20 -0.11
N GLU A 189 1.12 -5.25 0.89
CA GLU A 189 -0.03 -4.35 1.08
C GLU A 189 0.39 -2.89 1.27
N MET A 190 1.39 -2.66 2.12
CA MET A 190 1.89 -1.31 2.37
C MET A 190 2.46 -0.67 1.09
N THR A 191 3.11 -1.48 0.24
CA THR A 191 3.66 -1.02 -1.03
C THR A 191 2.57 -0.73 -2.06
N SER A 192 1.55 -1.58 -2.19
CA SER A 192 0.45 -1.32 -3.14
C SER A 192 -0.35 -0.07 -2.75
N GLN A 193 -0.56 0.18 -1.45
CA GLN A 193 -1.13 1.44 -0.96
C GLN A 193 -0.25 2.65 -1.29
N TRP A 194 1.07 2.52 -1.14
CA TRP A 194 1.99 3.58 -1.55
C TRP A 194 1.95 3.83 -3.06
N MET A 195 1.93 2.77 -3.88
CA MET A 195 1.83 2.87 -5.34
C MET A 195 0.52 3.55 -5.78
N LEU A 196 -0.61 3.17 -5.16
CA LEU A 196 -1.89 3.87 -5.32
C LEU A 196 -1.73 5.37 -5.00
N TRP A 197 -1.15 5.71 -3.85
CA TRP A 197 -0.97 7.10 -3.44
C TRP A 197 -0.02 7.91 -4.34
N GLN A 198 0.87 7.24 -5.09
CA GLN A 198 1.69 7.92 -6.10
C GLN A 198 0.86 8.46 -7.26
N VAL A 199 -0.10 7.68 -7.74
CA VAL A 199 -0.92 8.02 -8.93
C VAL A 199 -2.20 8.78 -8.58
N ASN A 200 -2.72 8.58 -7.37
CA ASN A 200 -3.89 9.27 -6.82
C ASN A 200 -3.52 9.95 -5.48
N PRO A 201 -2.96 11.19 -5.50
CA PRO A 201 -2.43 11.85 -4.30
C PRO A 201 -3.51 12.25 -3.28
N GLU A 202 -4.78 12.32 -3.69
CA GLU A 202 -5.95 12.56 -2.83
C GLU A 202 -6.42 11.31 -2.06
N TRP A 203 -5.74 10.17 -2.20
CA TRP A 203 -6.15 8.89 -1.57
C TRP A 203 -6.44 8.99 -0.07
N ILE A 204 -5.65 9.77 0.68
CA ILE A 204 -5.89 9.98 2.13
C ILE A 204 -7.30 10.55 2.36
N THR A 205 -7.78 11.43 1.48
CA THR A 205 -9.14 11.98 1.54
C THR A 205 -10.18 10.99 1.04
N ASP A 206 -9.91 10.34 -0.09
CA ASP A 206 -10.84 9.40 -0.71
C ASP A 206 -11.11 8.18 0.19
N GLU A 207 -10.10 7.74 0.93
CA GLU A 207 -10.13 6.56 1.80
C GLU A 207 -9.69 6.90 3.23
N LYS A 208 -10.28 7.97 3.78
CA LYS A 208 -9.96 8.53 5.11
C LYS A 208 -9.99 7.51 6.26
N TYR A 209 -10.71 6.40 6.11
CA TYR A 209 -10.69 5.33 7.12
C TYR A 209 -9.30 4.72 7.32
N HIS A 210 -8.44 4.67 6.28
CA HIS A 210 -7.04 4.23 6.46
C HIS A 210 -6.24 5.23 7.29
N TRP A 211 -6.43 6.52 7.04
CA TRP A 211 -5.82 7.59 7.83
C TRP A 211 -6.26 7.55 9.29
N ASP A 212 -7.57 7.42 9.54
CA ASP A 212 -8.12 7.40 10.89
C ASP A 212 -7.66 6.19 11.70
N ALA A 213 -7.38 5.06 11.04
CA ALA A 213 -6.74 3.89 11.65
C ALA A 213 -5.26 4.15 11.93
N PHE A 214 -4.50 4.68 10.96
CA PHE A 214 -3.08 5.02 11.13
C PHE A 214 -2.84 5.92 12.36
N MET A 215 -3.66 6.95 12.52
CA MET A 215 -3.55 7.91 13.63
C MET A 215 -3.76 7.29 15.02
N LYS A 216 -4.39 6.12 15.11
CA LYS A 216 -4.55 5.36 16.35
C LYS A 216 -3.42 4.36 16.59
N LEU A 217 -2.64 4.06 15.55
CA LEU A 217 -1.68 2.98 15.51
C LEU A 217 -0.23 3.46 15.30
N THR A 218 0.07 4.76 15.39
CA THR A 218 1.43 5.28 15.18
C THR A 218 2.46 4.68 16.14
N HIS A 219 2.03 4.28 17.33
CA HIS A 219 2.87 3.65 18.35
C HIS A 219 3.24 2.20 18.01
N LYS A 220 2.56 1.57 17.04
CA LYS A 220 2.81 0.18 16.64
C LYS A 220 4.11 0.05 15.87
N ALA A 221 4.70 -1.14 15.92
CA ALA A 221 5.95 -1.42 15.25
C ALA A 221 5.85 -1.18 13.73
N TYR A 222 6.95 -0.77 13.10
CA TYR A 222 7.00 -0.78 11.64
C TYR A 222 6.80 -2.21 11.12
N LEU A 223 5.93 -2.39 10.12
CA LEU A 223 5.44 -3.70 9.62
C LEU A 223 4.46 -4.44 10.55
N HIS A 224 3.93 -3.79 11.61
CA HIS A 224 2.92 -4.40 12.46
C HIS A 224 1.63 -4.69 11.66
N MET A 225 1.10 -5.92 11.78
CA MET A 225 -0.01 -6.43 10.96
C MET A 225 -1.30 -5.59 11.04
N GLU A 226 -1.60 -5.01 12.20
CA GLU A 226 -2.76 -4.10 12.34
C GLU A 226 -2.58 -2.77 11.58
N ASN A 227 -1.35 -2.41 11.20
CA ASN A 227 -1.04 -1.12 10.58
C ASN A 227 -0.66 -1.24 9.08
N ILE A 228 -0.52 -2.45 8.53
CA ILE A 228 0.01 -2.69 7.17
C ILE A 228 -0.78 -1.98 6.07
N TYR A 229 -2.10 -1.89 6.22
CA TYR A 229 -2.99 -1.22 5.27
C TYR A 229 -3.01 0.30 5.44
N HIS A 230 -2.40 0.83 6.50
CA HIS A 230 -2.59 2.19 6.97
C HIS A 230 -1.30 3.01 6.99
N SER A 231 -0.13 2.39 6.91
CA SER A 231 1.17 3.07 7.08
C SER A 231 2.08 3.08 5.83
N PRO A 232 1.61 3.39 4.60
CA PRO A 232 2.48 3.43 3.40
C PRO A 232 3.51 4.57 3.42
N TYR A 233 3.36 5.52 4.34
CA TYR A 233 4.02 6.82 4.33
C TYR A 233 5.55 6.76 4.50
N VAL A 234 6.09 5.71 5.14
CA VAL A 234 7.54 5.55 5.27
C VAL A 234 8.19 5.36 3.90
N LEU A 235 7.49 4.70 2.97
CA LEU A 235 7.97 4.47 1.62
C LEU A 235 8.07 5.77 0.81
N GLU A 236 7.22 6.75 1.09
CA GLU A 236 7.32 8.10 0.51
C GLU A 236 8.62 8.79 0.91
N TYR A 237 8.96 8.77 2.21
CA TYR A 237 10.21 9.38 2.67
C TYR A 237 11.43 8.64 2.10
N TRP A 238 11.42 7.30 2.06
CA TRP A 238 12.50 6.53 1.44
C TRP A 238 12.65 6.87 -0.05
N GLY A 239 11.54 6.97 -0.79
CA GLY A 239 11.52 7.38 -2.19
C GLY A 239 12.01 8.82 -2.40
N MET A 240 11.64 9.75 -1.51
CA MET A 240 12.14 11.13 -1.52
C MET A 240 13.66 11.18 -1.30
N LYS A 241 14.17 10.40 -0.35
CA LYS A 241 15.58 10.42 0.06
C LYS A 241 16.52 9.69 -0.91
N ARG A 242 16.05 8.61 -1.52
CA ARG A 242 16.90 7.70 -2.34
C ARG A 242 16.42 7.54 -3.78
N GLY A 243 15.34 8.20 -4.17
CA GLY A 243 14.66 8.02 -5.46
C GLY A 243 13.59 6.94 -5.38
N LEU A 244 12.48 7.14 -6.10
CA LEU A 244 11.32 6.24 -6.13
C LEU A 244 11.66 4.76 -6.45
N PRO A 245 12.62 4.43 -7.34
CA PRO A 245 12.98 3.04 -7.65
C PRO A 245 13.49 2.20 -6.47
N ILE A 246 13.88 2.82 -5.34
CA ILE A 246 14.39 2.09 -4.17
C ILE A 246 13.40 1.04 -3.67
N ILE A 247 12.09 1.29 -3.78
CA ILE A 247 11.07 0.36 -3.32
C ILE A 247 11.04 -0.90 -4.20
N ALA A 248 11.08 -0.76 -5.52
CA ALA A 248 11.19 -1.91 -6.42
C ALA A 248 12.52 -2.66 -6.23
N GLU A 249 13.61 -1.94 -5.95
CA GLU A 249 14.92 -2.56 -5.67
C GLU A 249 14.91 -3.37 -4.38
N LEU A 250 14.13 -2.98 -3.36
CA LEU A 250 13.91 -3.84 -2.19
C LEU A 250 13.41 -5.21 -2.65
N TYR A 251 12.29 -5.26 -3.39
CA TYR A 251 11.70 -6.53 -3.84
C TYR A 251 12.69 -7.40 -4.63
N ARG A 252 13.46 -6.78 -5.53
CA ARG A 252 14.48 -7.49 -6.33
C ARG A 252 15.60 -8.09 -5.49
N GLN A 253 15.99 -7.40 -4.43
CA GLN A 253 17.14 -7.75 -3.59
C GLN A 253 16.76 -8.51 -2.33
N GLY A 254 15.46 -8.63 -2.05
CA GLY A 254 14.93 -9.35 -0.90
C GLY A 254 15.32 -10.82 -0.93
N LYS A 255 15.79 -11.33 0.20
CA LYS A 255 16.25 -12.71 0.36
C LYS A 255 15.40 -13.47 1.36
N ARG A 256 15.27 -14.78 1.17
CA ARG A 256 14.54 -15.64 2.10
C ARG A 256 15.16 -15.52 3.49
N GLY A 257 14.32 -15.29 4.50
CA GLY A 257 14.75 -15.10 5.88
C GLY A 257 15.20 -13.66 6.22
N GLU A 258 15.17 -12.73 5.27
CA GLU A 258 15.24 -11.29 5.55
C GLU A 258 13.80 -10.73 5.63
N ASP A 259 13.60 -9.66 6.39
CA ASP A 259 12.44 -8.78 6.26
C ASP A 259 12.84 -7.50 5.48
N PRO A 260 11.88 -6.63 5.11
CA PRO A 260 12.20 -5.39 4.41
C PRO A 260 13.18 -4.47 5.14
N VAL A 261 13.23 -4.48 6.48
CA VAL A 261 14.15 -3.67 7.26
C VAL A 261 15.59 -4.16 7.08
N ILE A 262 15.80 -5.48 7.15
CA ILE A 262 17.12 -6.10 6.94
C ILE A 262 17.65 -5.78 5.54
N THR A 263 16.84 -6.00 4.50
CA THR A 263 17.28 -5.69 3.13
C THR A 263 17.47 -4.20 2.91
N TYR A 264 16.58 -3.34 3.43
CA TYR A 264 16.73 -1.89 3.30
C TYR A 264 18.04 -1.39 3.89
N LYS A 265 18.37 -1.84 5.12
CA LYS A 265 19.65 -1.51 5.75
C LYS A 265 20.83 -1.95 4.91
N ARG A 266 20.79 -3.15 4.32
CA ARG A 266 21.84 -3.64 3.43
C ARG A 266 21.97 -2.78 2.17
N LEU A 267 20.88 -2.45 1.49
CA LEU A 267 20.90 -1.64 0.26
C LEU A 267 21.32 -0.21 0.52
N ALA A 268 20.88 0.38 1.62
CA ALA A 268 21.20 1.73 2.02
C ALA A 268 22.53 1.85 2.80
N ALA A 269 23.25 0.74 2.99
CA ALA A 269 24.49 0.64 3.78
C ALA A 269 24.37 1.25 5.19
N LEU A 270 23.23 1.02 5.85
CA LEU A 270 22.94 1.54 7.19
C LEU A 270 23.24 0.50 8.26
N ASN A 271 23.96 0.91 9.30
CA ASN A 271 23.93 0.18 10.57
C ASN A 271 22.62 0.44 11.33
N GLN A 272 22.40 -0.26 12.45
CA GLN A 272 21.15 -0.13 13.21
C GLN A 272 20.90 1.28 13.74
N LYS A 273 21.94 1.96 14.23
CA LYS A 273 21.82 3.33 14.73
C LYS A 273 21.36 4.27 13.62
N GLN A 274 21.99 4.20 12.45
CA GLN A 274 21.66 5.03 11.29
C GLN A 274 20.25 4.77 10.77
N PHE A 275 19.80 3.51 10.79
CA PHE A 275 18.41 3.17 10.46
C PHE A 275 17.42 3.80 11.45
N CYS A 276 17.66 3.69 12.76
CA CYS A 276 16.83 4.35 13.77
C CYS A 276 16.83 5.88 13.61
N ASP A 277 17.99 6.48 13.33
CA ASP A 277 18.10 7.93 13.11
C ASP A 277 17.26 8.36 11.89
N GLU A 278 17.22 7.53 10.85
CA GLU A 278 16.46 7.81 9.63
C GLU A 278 14.94 7.57 9.78
N MET A 279 14.53 6.52 10.48
CA MET A 279 13.12 6.29 10.80
C MET A 279 12.60 7.43 11.66
N PHE A 280 13.39 7.90 12.64
CA PHE A 280 13.03 9.06 13.42
C PHE A 280 12.89 10.32 12.55
N ASP A 281 13.82 10.55 11.62
CA ASP A 281 13.72 11.66 10.67
C ASP A 281 12.43 11.60 9.85
N THR A 282 12.06 10.40 9.36
CA THR A 282 10.81 10.16 8.65
C THR A 282 9.59 10.61 9.45
N TYR A 283 9.52 10.25 10.73
CA TYR A 283 8.39 10.60 11.59
C TYR A 283 8.33 12.08 11.96
N ARG A 284 9.47 12.79 11.93
CA ARG A 284 9.46 14.26 12.05
C ARG A 284 8.76 14.91 10.86
N HIS A 285 9.00 14.42 9.64
CA HIS A 285 8.30 14.87 8.43
C HIS A 285 6.80 14.58 8.48
N PHE A 286 6.38 13.48 9.12
CA PHE A 286 4.96 13.13 9.25
C PHE A 286 4.17 14.16 10.08
N ILE A 287 4.80 14.89 10.99
CA ILE A 287 4.12 15.91 11.82
C ILE A 287 3.47 16.98 10.96
N ASN A 288 4.23 17.50 9.98
CA ASN A 288 3.78 18.56 9.09
C ASN A 288 3.43 18.07 7.68
N TRP A 289 3.61 16.77 7.40
CA TRP A 289 3.49 16.16 6.08
C TRP A 289 4.24 16.92 5.00
N ASP A 290 5.46 17.36 5.29
CA ASP A 290 6.25 18.22 4.42
C ASP A 290 6.96 17.48 3.27
N PHE A 291 6.23 16.57 2.63
CA PHE A 291 6.61 15.91 1.40
C PHE A 291 6.27 16.81 0.20
N PRO A 292 7.24 17.25 -0.61
CA PRO A 292 7.00 18.18 -1.71
C PRO A 292 5.94 17.70 -2.71
N ARG A 293 5.90 16.40 -3.01
CA ARG A 293 4.98 15.80 -3.99
C ARG A 293 3.51 15.98 -3.63
N VAL A 294 3.20 15.84 -2.34
CA VAL A 294 1.83 15.78 -1.80
C VAL A 294 1.55 16.90 -0.81
N TRP A 295 2.37 17.96 -0.86
CA TRP A 295 2.29 19.07 0.07
C TRP A 295 0.86 19.62 0.12
N LYS A 296 0.28 19.93 -1.05
CA LYS A 296 -1.07 20.51 -1.14
C LYS A 296 -2.14 19.58 -0.57
N GLU A 297 -2.11 18.30 -0.95
CA GLU A 297 -3.11 17.29 -0.63
C GLU A 297 -3.08 16.90 0.85
N THR A 298 -1.89 16.95 1.48
CA THR A 298 -1.69 16.56 2.88
C THR A 298 -1.94 17.68 3.89
N ARG A 299 -2.13 18.95 3.46
CA ARG A 299 -2.33 20.09 4.37
C ARG A 299 -3.43 19.86 5.42
N PRO A 300 -4.61 19.28 5.10
CA PRO A 300 -5.66 19.03 6.09
C PRO A 300 -5.26 18.04 7.21
N TYR A 301 -4.21 17.25 6.99
CA TYR A 301 -3.76 16.15 7.84
C TYR A 301 -2.52 16.49 8.68
N ALA A 302 -1.88 17.64 8.42
CA ALA A 302 -0.77 18.16 9.20
C ALA A 302 -1.20 18.56 10.62
N ASN A 303 -0.31 18.32 11.58
CA ASN A 303 -0.46 18.72 12.97
C ASN A 303 -1.72 18.13 13.64
N LYS A 304 -2.08 16.86 13.32
CA LYS A 304 -3.28 16.17 13.83
C LYS A 304 -3.02 15.05 14.83
N TYR A 305 -1.79 14.91 15.31
CA TYR A 305 -1.41 13.81 16.20
C TYR A 305 -1.85 14.03 17.64
N THR A 306 -2.02 12.92 18.35
CA THR A 306 -2.23 12.90 19.79
C THR A 306 -1.45 11.73 20.39
N SER A 307 -1.04 11.87 21.64
CA SER A 307 -0.43 10.80 22.42
C SER A 307 -0.76 11.02 23.89
N GLN A 308 -1.29 10.00 24.55
CA GLN A 308 -1.78 10.12 25.90
C GLN A 308 -0.64 10.01 26.91
N LEU A 309 -0.53 11.03 27.76
CA LEU A 309 0.43 11.09 28.85
C LEU A 309 -0.28 10.97 30.21
N ILE A 310 0.39 10.31 31.15
CA ILE A 310 -0.05 10.15 32.53
C ILE A 310 0.84 11.02 33.41
N ALA A 311 0.26 11.99 34.10
CA ALA A 311 0.99 12.83 35.05
C ALA A 311 1.58 11.98 36.19
N GLN A 312 2.81 12.31 36.58
CA GLN A 312 3.58 11.67 37.64
C GLN A 312 4.13 12.74 38.61
N PRO A 313 4.64 12.35 39.80
CA PRO A 313 5.29 13.27 40.72
C PRO A 313 6.43 14.08 40.07
N ASP A 314 6.76 15.21 40.71
CA ASP A 314 7.89 16.08 40.34
C ASP A 314 7.84 16.65 38.90
N GLY A 315 6.63 16.72 38.32
CA GLY A 315 6.39 17.28 36.99
C GLY A 315 6.77 16.34 35.83
N TRP A 316 6.91 15.04 36.11
CA TRP A 316 7.10 14.03 35.08
C TRP A 316 5.77 13.62 34.44
N TYR A 317 5.84 13.18 33.19
CA TYR A 317 4.73 12.62 32.42
C TYR A 317 5.20 11.30 31.81
N GLY A 318 4.54 10.20 32.14
CA GLY A 318 4.79 8.89 31.52
C GLY A 318 3.91 8.67 30.30
N ILE A 319 4.40 7.95 29.30
CA ILE A 319 3.56 7.50 28.18
C ILE A 319 2.53 6.48 28.67
N ALA A 320 1.26 6.64 28.26
CA ALA A 320 0.22 5.67 28.58
C ALA A 320 0.49 4.31 27.91
N PRO A 321 0.18 3.16 28.54
CA PRO A 321 0.43 1.83 27.97
C PRO A 321 -0.13 1.62 26.56
N GLU A 322 -1.32 2.16 26.28
CA GLU A 322 -2.02 2.12 24.99
C GLU A 322 -1.36 2.95 23.88
N ASN A 323 -0.41 3.82 24.22
CA ASN A 323 0.39 4.58 23.27
C ASN A 323 1.89 4.28 23.40
N CYS A 324 2.28 3.27 24.16
CA CYS A 324 3.68 2.93 24.33
C CYS A 324 4.29 2.51 22.98
N PRO A 325 5.39 3.15 22.53
CA PRO A 325 5.95 2.87 21.22
C PRO A 325 6.59 1.47 21.21
N GLU A 326 6.30 0.71 20.17
CA GLU A 326 6.96 -0.54 19.84
C GLU A 326 8.19 -0.27 18.94
N ASN A 327 8.82 -1.31 18.38
CA ASN A 327 9.97 -1.16 17.48
C ASN A 327 9.67 -0.24 16.30
N TYR A 328 10.31 0.94 16.28
CA TYR A 328 10.09 1.99 15.28
C TYR A 328 8.68 2.60 15.31
N GLY A 329 7.86 2.29 16.32
CA GLY A 329 6.63 3.05 16.58
C GLY A 329 6.95 4.42 17.15
N PHE A 330 6.08 5.41 16.90
CA PHE A 330 6.28 6.78 17.35
C PHE A 330 5.04 7.40 18.02
N ASN A 331 5.35 8.38 18.87
CA ASN A 331 4.42 9.29 19.52
C ASN A 331 4.73 10.72 19.06
N ALA A 332 3.69 11.54 19.03
CA ALA A 332 3.79 12.96 18.75
C ALA A 332 2.96 13.71 19.79
N ILE A 333 3.66 14.41 20.67
CA ILE A 333 3.11 15.07 21.84
C ILE A 333 3.03 16.58 21.54
N PRO A 334 1.82 17.16 21.45
CA PRO A 334 1.68 18.59 21.27
C PRO A 334 2.15 19.32 22.53
N LEU A 335 2.88 20.42 22.34
CA LEU A 335 3.36 21.28 23.41
C LEU A 335 2.80 22.69 23.20
N LEU A 336 2.58 23.43 24.29
CA LEU A 336 2.31 24.85 24.21
C LEU A 336 3.45 25.58 23.49
N VAL A 337 3.10 26.41 22.52
CA VAL A 337 4.08 27.22 21.78
C VAL A 337 4.69 28.26 22.73
N PRO A 338 6.02 28.27 22.94
CA PRO A 338 6.69 29.24 23.79
C PRO A 338 6.70 30.64 23.15
N GLN A 339 6.98 31.69 23.93
CA GLN A 339 7.17 33.01 23.34
C GLN A 339 8.46 33.06 22.50
N SER A 340 8.51 34.00 21.57
CA SER A 340 9.67 34.20 20.70
C SER A 340 10.97 34.38 21.50
N GLY A 341 12.00 33.61 21.17
CA GLY A 341 13.29 33.60 21.87
C GLY A 341 13.33 32.82 23.19
N GLU A 342 12.21 32.33 23.71
CA GLU A 342 12.18 31.48 24.90
C GLU A 342 12.64 30.06 24.61
N LYS A 343 13.04 29.35 25.67
CA LYS A 343 13.58 28.00 25.59
C LYS A 343 12.61 26.98 26.18
N VAL A 344 12.44 25.88 25.48
CA VAL A 344 11.76 24.68 25.97
C VAL A 344 12.80 23.59 26.17
N LYS A 345 12.88 23.04 27.37
CA LYS A 345 13.76 21.91 27.71
C LYS A 345 12.92 20.66 27.93
N VAL A 346 13.34 19.55 27.35
CA VAL A 346 12.79 18.22 27.63
C VAL A 346 13.88 17.36 28.26
N GLU A 347 13.61 16.90 29.48
CA GLU A 347 14.35 15.83 30.12
C GLU A 347 13.63 14.50 29.81
N PHE A 348 14.41 13.49 29.42
CA PHE A 348 13.89 12.22 28.92
C PHE A 348 14.47 11.06 29.72
N CYS A 349 13.64 10.07 30.05
CA CYS A 349 14.07 8.85 30.70
C CYS A 349 13.32 7.65 30.11
N GLY A 350 14.04 6.76 29.43
CA GLY A 350 13.53 5.46 29.01
C GLY A 350 13.41 4.51 30.21
N GLU A 351 12.30 3.76 30.28
CA GLU A 351 11.94 2.91 31.42
C GLU A 351 11.82 1.43 31.02
N ALA A 352 12.75 0.93 30.20
CA ALA A 352 12.73 -0.45 29.70
C ALA A 352 12.46 -1.48 30.82
N GLY A 353 11.53 -2.41 30.58
CA GLY A 353 11.17 -3.44 31.54
C GLY A 353 10.21 -2.99 32.65
N LYS A 354 9.69 -1.75 32.60
CA LYS A 354 8.67 -1.28 33.54
C LYS A 354 7.44 -2.19 33.54
N GLU A 355 6.92 -2.46 34.73
CA GLU A 355 5.70 -3.24 34.93
C GLU A 355 4.50 -2.60 34.22
N GLY A 356 3.61 -3.44 33.67
CA GLY A 356 2.45 -3.00 32.89
C GLY A 356 2.71 -2.84 31.39
N TYR A 357 3.94 -3.06 30.92
CA TYR A 357 4.33 -3.03 29.51
C TYR A 357 4.89 -4.39 29.05
N THR A 358 4.91 -4.61 27.74
CA THR A 358 5.48 -5.84 27.15
C THR A 358 7.01 -5.77 27.14
N ALA A 359 7.64 -6.38 28.16
CA ALA A 359 9.09 -6.41 28.34
C ALA A 359 9.74 -7.58 27.57
N ILE A 360 10.28 -7.30 26.38
CA ILE A 360 11.00 -8.25 25.53
C ILE A 360 12.34 -7.62 25.12
N HIS A 361 13.45 -8.36 25.24
CA HIS A 361 14.81 -7.90 24.90
C HIS A 361 15.14 -6.50 25.45
N THR A 362 14.88 -6.28 26.74
CA THR A 362 15.02 -4.95 27.39
C THR A 362 16.45 -4.41 27.34
N ASP A 363 17.45 -5.28 27.21
CA ASP A 363 18.85 -4.92 27.00
C ASP A 363 19.11 -4.26 25.63
N LYS A 364 18.17 -4.41 24.68
CA LYS A 364 18.20 -3.79 23.36
C LYS A 364 17.43 -2.47 23.28
N ALA A 365 16.83 -2.02 24.38
CA ALA A 365 16.03 -0.82 24.42
C ALA A 365 16.78 0.43 23.94
N GLY A 366 16.07 1.29 23.22
CA GLY A 366 16.58 2.58 22.79
C GLY A 366 15.46 3.50 22.33
N TRP A 367 15.73 4.79 22.30
CA TRP A 367 14.78 5.82 21.90
C TRP A 367 15.44 6.86 21.00
N ARG A 368 14.62 7.51 20.19
CA ARG A 368 14.92 8.82 19.60
C ARG A 368 13.83 9.79 19.99
N TYR A 369 14.21 11.02 20.28
CA TYR A 369 13.25 12.08 20.56
C TYR A 369 13.80 13.43 20.11
N GLY A 370 12.90 14.37 19.83
CA GLY A 370 13.28 15.63 19.22
C GLY A 370 12.09 16.53 18.99
N PHE A 371 12.35 17.83 18.92
CA PHE A 371 11.31 18.81 18.66
C PHE A 371 11.01 18.93 17.16
N VAL A 372 9.75 19.16 16.83
CA VAL A 372 9.30 19.64 15.52
C VAL A 372 8.44 20.87 15.76
N ALA A 373 8.89 22.03 15.29
CA ALA A 373 8.07 23.23 15.28
C ALA A 373 7.56 23.50 13.87
N VAL A 374 6.39 24.15 13.77
CA VAL A 374 5.82 24.56 12.49
C VAL A 374 5.51 26.05 12.55
N THR A 375 5.96 26.79 11.54
CA THR A 375 5.78 28.25 11.46
C THR A 375 4.35 28.61 11.03
N ALA A 376 3.99 29.89 11.09
CA ALA A 376 2.73 30.41 10.54
C ALA A 376 2.65 30.26 9.01
N GLU A 377 3.81 30.26 8.35
CA GLU A 377 3.98 30.03 6.92
C GLU A 377 3.93 28.54 6.56
N GLY A 378 3.91 27.67 7.56
CA GLY A 378 3.83 26.21 7.42
C GLY A 378 5.18 25.52 7.31
N GLU A 379 6.30 26.21 7.51
CA GLU A 379 7.64 25.59 7.42
C GLU A 379 7.96 24.76 8.67
N SER A 380 8.60 23.61 8.47
CA SER A 380 9.07 22.74 9.56
C SER A 380 10.43 23.21 10.08
N ILE A 381 10.57 23.30 11.40
CA ILE A 381 11.86 23.49 12.07
C ILE A 381 12.16 22.25 12.91
N TYR A 382 13.23 21.55 12.56
CA TYR A 382 13.65 20.32 13.23
C TYR A 382 14.68 20.62 14.32
N GLY A 383 14.34 20.27 15.57
CA GLY A 383 15.24 20.37 16.70
C GLY A 383 16.30 19.27 16.74
N GLU A 384 17.20 19.38 17.72
CA GLU A 384 18.20 18.35 18.01
C GLU A 384 17.52 17.00 18.30
N MET A 385 18.10 15.93 17.76
CA MET A 385 17.68 14.55 18.02
C MET A 385 18.46 14.01 19.23
N GLY A 386 17.74 13.73 20.32
CA GLY A 386 18.25 13.03 21.49
C GLY A 386 18.16 11.52 21.37
N ASP A 387 18.88 10.84 22.25
CA ASP A 387 18.88 9.40 22.46
C ASP A 387 18.82 9.07 23.96
N ASN A 388 18.83 7.79 24.32
CA ASN A 388 18.72 7.36 25.72
C ASN A 388 20.01 7.52 26.55
N SER A 389 20.94 8.40 26.15
CA SER A 389 22.17 8.67 26.91
C SER A 389 21.94 9.49 28.20
N GLY A 390 20.69 9.77 28.57
CA GLY A 390 20.33 10.49 29.79
C GLY A 390 20.47 12.01 29.69
N LYS A 391 20.48 12.57 28.47
CA LYS A 391 20.63 14.00 28.21
C LYS A 391 19.27 14.68 27.99
N SER A 392 19.19 15.96 28.31
CA SER A 392 18.05 16.80 27.91
C SER A 392 18.29 17.42 26.54
N ILE A 393 17.22 17.63 25.77
CA ILE A 393 17.25 18.46 24.56
C ILE A 393 16.63 19.83 24.84
N ILE A 394 17.08 20.85 24.13
CA ILE A 394 16.57 22.23 24.26
C ILE A 394 16.18 22.75 22.87
N PHE A 395 14.97 23.29 22.77
CA PHE A 395 14.52 24.07 21.63
C PHE A 395 14.45 25.54 22.01
N THR A 396 14.94 26.44 21.15
CA THR A 396 14.80 27.89 21.32
C THR A 396 13.89 28.39 20.23
N ALA A 397 12.80 29.07 20.59
CA ALA A 397 11.88 29.62 19.62
C ALA A 397 12.58 30.70 18.77
N PRO A 398 12.42 30.67 17.43
CA PRO A 398 13.02 31.68 16.57
C PRO A 398 12.50 33.09 16.92
N LYS A 399 13.36 34.09 16.71
CA LYS A 399 13.04 35.51 16.98
C LYS A 399 12.33 36.20 15.82
N ASP A 400 12.52 35.65 14.63
CA ASP A 400 12.16 36.22 13.33
C ASP A 400 11.02 35.45 12.64
N GLN A 401 10.54 34.36 13.24
CA GLN A 401 9.47 33.54 12.69
C GLN A 401 8.40 33.28 13.76
N THR A 402 7.13 33.32 13.36
CA THR A 402 6.01 33.02 14.26
C THR A 402 5.74 31.52 14.23
N LEU A 403 5.74 30.86 15.39
CA LEU A 403 5.38 29.45 15.50
C LEU A 403 3.87 29.29 15.70
N THR A 404 3.29 28.29 15.02
CA THR A 404 1.89 27.87 15.22
C THR A 404 1.77 26.54 15.96
N TYR A 405 2.78 25.68 15.83
CA TYR A 405 2.84 24.40 16.53
C TYR A 405 4.24 24.12 17.08
N LEU A 406 4.28 23.42 18.21
CA LEU A 406 5.47 22.79 18.75
C LEU A 406 5.12 21.37 19.19
N TRP A 407 5.90 20.40 18.73
CA TRP A 407 5.71 18.98 19.03
C TRP A 407 6.98 18.40 19.61
N LEU A 408 6.84 17.45 20.53
CA LEU A 408 7.88 16.49 20.87
C LEU A 408 7.54 15.16 20.21
N VAL A 409 8.42 14.69 19.32
CA VAL A 409 8.32 13.35 18.73
C VAL A 409 9.18 12.41 19.53
N VAL A 410 8.67 11.21 19.83
CA VAL A 410 9.41 10.13 20.51
C VAL A 410 9.19 8.84 19.74
N MET A 411 10.26 8.08 19.49
CA MET A 411 10.21 6.83 18.74
C MET A 411 10.97 5.73 19.48
N GLY A 412 10.41 4.50 19.48
CA GLY A 412 11.13 3.30 19.87
C GLY A 412 12.27 2.99 18.90
N ALA A 413 13.50 2.99 19.37
CA ALA A 413 14.70 2.92 18.55
C ALA A 413 15.66 1.83 19.05
N PRO A 414 15.31 0.54 18.88
CA PRO A 414 16.09 -0.56 19.43
C PRO A 414 17.52 -0.57 18.87
N THR A 415 18.47 -0.96 19.72
CA THR A 415 19.91 -1.03 19.40
C THR A 415 20.25 -2.18 18.45
N GLU A 416 19.32 -3.11 18.27
CA GLU A 416 19.38 -4.23 17.33
C GLU A 416 18.02 -4.39 16.64
N HIS A 417 18.02 -4.84 15.39
CA HIS A 417 16.78 -5.19 14.70
C HIS A 417 16.56 -6.70 14.78
N TRP A 418 15.34 -7.11 15.09
CA TRP A 418 14.87 -8.47 14.93
C TRP A 418 13.53 -8.46 14.20
N MET A 419 13.28 -9.52 13.45
CA MET A 419 12.04 -9.69 12.71
C MET A 419 10.85 -9.76 13.66
N LYS A 420 9.68 -9.36 13.16
CA LYS A 420 8.42 -9.39 13.90
C LYS A 420 8.19 -10.77 14.55
N PRO A 421 7.64 -10.82 15.77
CA PRO A 421 7.25 -12.08 16.40
C PRO A 421 6.16 -12.82 15.62
N ALA A 422 5.97 -14.11 15.95
CA ALA A 422 5.00 -14.96 15.27
C ALA A 422 3.55 -14.46 15.50
N PRO A 423 2.59 -14.81 14.62
CA PRO A 423 1.18 -14.44 14.82
C PRO A 423 0.68 -14.85 16.21
N GLY A 424 0.14 -13.88 16.97
CA GLY A 424 -0.37 -14.09 18.34
C GLY A 424 0.63 -13.75 19.46
N GLU A 425 1.90 -13.55 19.14
CA GLU A 425 2.89 -13.02 20.08
C GLU A 425 2.86 -11.48 20.10
N LYS A 426 3.36 -10.90 21.19
CA LYS A 426 3.37 -9.45 21.41
C LYS A 426 4.69 -8.83 20.98
N ASP A 427 4.62 -7.62 20.42
CA ASP A 427 5.79 -6.80 20.12
C ASP A 427 6.40 -6.18 21.40
N ALA A 428 7.71 -5.92 21.38
CA ALA A 428 8.41 -5.24 22.46
C ALA A 428 7.93 -3.78 22.60
N GLN A 429 7.70 -3.33 23.83
CA GLN A 429 7.26 -1.97 24.13
C GLN A 429 8.36 -1.16 24.85
N TRP A 430 8.47 0.13 24.50
CA TRP A 430 9.52 1.03 24.97
C TRP A 430 8.96 2.18 25.82
N PRO A 431 8.56 1.91 27.08
CA PRO A 431 8.00 2.93 27.96
C PRO A 431 9.01 4.01 28.30
N TYR A 432 8.54 5.23 28.48
CA TYR A 432 9.36 6.37 28.84
C TYR A 432 8.57 7.38 29.67
N ARG A 433 9.30 8.30 30.28
CA ARG A 433 8.74 9.52 30.87
C ARG A 433 9.53 10.75 30.44
N ILE A 434 8.85 11.89 30.41
CA ILE A 434 9.41 13.19 30.07
C ILE A 434 9.10 14.21 31.16
N LYS A 435 9.98 15.20 31.30
CA LYS A 435 9.71 16.41 32.07
C LYS A 435 9.99 17.62 31.17
N VAL A 436 8.99 18.47 31.04
CA VAL A 436 9.03 19.65 30.17
C VAL A 436 9.19 20.90 31.03
N THR A 437 10.14 21.76 30.68
CA THR A 437 10.34 23.07 31.33
C THR A 437 10.27 24.17 30.27
N GLY A 438 9.55 25.25 30.55
CA GLY A 438 9.33 26.35 29.59
C GLY A 438 8.18 26.10 28.60
N SER A 439 7.45 24.98 28.75
CA SER A 439 6.22 24.67 28.02
C SER A 439 5.46 23.57 28.80
N ASN A 440 4.23 23.26 28.38
CA ASN A 440 3.43 22.14 28.91
C ASN A 440 2.94 21.25 27.76
N PRO A 441 2.87 19.92 27.94
CA PRO A 441 2.10 19.05 27.08
C PRO A 441 0.61 19.45 27.04
N LEU A 442 -0.01 19.33 25.85
CA LEU A 442 -1.40 19.69 25.57
C LEU A 442 -2.37 18.51 25.59
#